data_AF-A0A5N7CG39-F1
#
_entry.id   AF-A0A5N7CG39-F1
#
_cell.length_a   1.000
_cell.length_b   1.000
_cell.length_c   1.000
_cell.angle_alpha   90.00
_cell.angle_beta   90.00
_cell.angle_gamma   90.00
#
_symmetry.space_group_name_H-M   'P 1'
#
loop_
_entity.id
_entity.type
_entity.pdbx_description
1 polymer ?
#
loop_
_entity_poly.entity_id
_entity_poly.type
_entity_poly.pdbx_seq_one_letter_code
_entity_poly.pdbx_strand_id
1 'polypeptide(L)'
;MVMHPAMLDVAFQTLFVALAYPASGQVTLALLPSHIDRVRVSPLLPKRSEDGEVRADFESWEMKPNVTSLIGDLNVYDTVSGQTLAQVEGLALNCGRAGLLARQAYVR
;
A
#
# COMPACT_ATOMS: atom_id res chain seq x y z
N MET A 1 13.97 -6.74 15.02
CA MET A 1 12.97 -6.91 13.94
C MET A 1 13.13 -5.74 13.00
N VAL A 2 13.23 -5.97 11.69
CA VAL A 2 13.56 -4.92 10.70
C VAL A 2 12.35 -4.03 10.39
N MET A 3 11.15 -4.63 10.25
CA MET A 3 9.89 -3.91 10.05
C MET A 3 8.72 -4.75 10.58
N HIS A 4 7.71 -4.12 11.19
CA HIS A 4 6.52 -4.83 11.65
C HIS A 4 5.57 -5.08 10.46
N PRO A 5 4.99 -6.29 10.29
CA PRO A 5 4.08 -6.58 9.17
C PRO A 5 2.92 -5.59 9.04
N ALA A 6 2.36 -5.14 10.18
CA ALA A 6 1.31 -4.11 10.18
C ALA A 6 1.75 -2.75 9.60
N MET A 7 3.03 -2.36 9.72
CA MET A 7 3.52 -1.12 9.11
C MET A 7 3.52 -1.24 7.59
N LEU A 8 3.93 -2.41 7.07
CA LEU A 8 3.91 -2.69 5.63
C LEU A 8 2.48 -2.79 5.10
N ASP A 9 1.57 -3.41 5.87
CA ASP A 9 0.15 -3.48 5.52
C ASP A 9 -0.49 -2.09 5.42
N VAL A 10 -0.24 -1.22 6.40
CA VAL A 10 -0.68 0.19 6.35
C VAL A 10 -0.06 0.92 5.16
N ALA A 11 1.21 0.67 4.84
CA ALA A 11 1.85 1.24 3.66
C ALA A 11 1.09 0.85 2.39
N PHE A 12 0.72 -0.42 2.24
CA PHE A 12 -0.06 -0.89 1.08
C PHE A 12 -1.41 -0.19 0.97
N GLN A 13 -2.08 0.05 2.11
CA GLN A 13 -3.36 0.74 2.14
C GLN A 13 -3.28 2.18 1.60
N THR A 14 -2.11 2.84 1.66
CA THR A 14 -1.95 4.20 1.10
C THR A 14 -2.16 4.25 -0.42
N LEU A 15 -1.96 3.15 -1.14
CA LEU A 15 -2.28 3.09 -2.58
C LEU A 15 -3.78 3.29 -2.85
N PHE A 16 -4.65 2.91 -1.92
CA PHE A 16 -6.09 3.22 -2.06
C PHE A 16 -6.36 4.71 -1.97
N VAL A 17 -5.59 5.43 -1.15
CA VAL A 17 -5.68 6.89 -1.04
C VAL A 17 -5.10 7.57 -2.28
N ALA A 18 -4.01 7.03 -2.84
CA ALA A 18 -3.45 7.49 -4.11
C ALA A 18 -4.42 7.27 -5.29
N LEU A 19 -5.19 6.18 -5.27
CA LEU A 19 -6.24 5.90 -6.26
C LEU A 19 -7.46 6.80 -6.09
N ALA A 20 -7.91 7.03 -4.85
CA ALA A 20 -9.21 7.61 -4.57
C ALA A 20 -9.26 8.33 -3.23
N TYR A 21 -9.87 9.51 -3.21
CA TYR A 21 -10.12 10.22 -1.96
C TYR A 21 -11.19 9.48 -1.10
N PRO A 22 -11.15 9.63 0.23
CA PRO A 22 -12.13 9.01 1.12
C PRO A 22 -13.57 9.35 0.74
N ALA A 23 -14.46 8.36 0.78
CA ALA A 23 -15.88 8.48 0.41
C ALA A 23 -16.19 8.79 -1.07
N SER A 24 -15.21 8.73 -1.97
CA SER A 24 -15.42 8.87 -3.43
C SER A 24 -16.28 7.75 -4.05
N GLY A 25 -16.40 6.60 -3.38
CA GLY A 25 -17.05 5.41 -3.94
C GLY A 25 -16.29 4.77 -5.09
N GLN A 26 -15.04 5.16 -5.37
CA GLN A 26 -14.25 4.61 -6.48
C GLN A 26 -13.64 3.24 -6.14
N VAL A 27 -13.35 2.97 -4.86
CA VAL A 27 -12.92 1.64 -4.39
C VAL A 27 -14.16 0.82 -4.02
N THR A 28 -14.70 0.09 -5.00
CA THR A 28 -15.94 -0.70 -4.87
C THR A 28 -15.73 -2.19 -4.67
N LEU A 29 -14.49 -2.66 -4.88
CA LEU A 29 -14.11 -4.06 -4.77
C LEU A 29 -12.98 -4.22 -3.75
N ALA A 30 -12.98 -5.35 -3.05
CA ALA A 30 -11.86 -5.74 -2.21
C ALA A 30 -10.67 -6.10 -3.12
N LEU A 31 -9.73 -5.17 -3.26
CA LEU A 31 -8.45 -5.38 -3.92
C LEU A 31 -7.44 -5.90 -2.89
N LEU A 32 -6.79 -7.02 -3.20
CA LEU A 32 -5.85 -7.69 -2.31
C LEU A 32 -4.45 -7.75 -2.93
N PRO A 33 -3.37 -7.61 -2.15
CA PRO A 33 -2.02 -7.90 -2.61
C PRO A 33 -1.93 -9.28 -3.23
N SER A 34 -1.42 -9.34 -4.46
CA SER A 34 -1.33 -10.57 -5.24
C SER A 34 0.05 -10.78 -5.86
N HIS A 35 0.78 -9.69 -6.13
CA HIS A 35 2.14 -9.73 -6.62
C HIS A 35 2.90 -8.49 -6.15
N ILE A 36 4.21 -8.63 -5.98
CA ILE A 36 5.14 -7.54 -5.71
C ILE A 36 6.41 -7.82 -6.50
N ASP A 37 6.82 -6.89 -7.36
CA ASP A 37 8.04 -7.06 -8.17
C ASP A 37 9.28 -6.99 -7.30
N ARG A 38 9.35 -6.02 -6.39
CA ARG A 38 10.52 -5.83 -5.52
C ARG A 38 10.17 -5.19 -4.18
N VAL A 39 10.75 -5.72 -3.11
CA VAL A 39 10.77 -5.10 -1.78
C VAL A 39 12.21 -4.89 -1.35
N ARG A 40 12.56 -3.65 -1.00
CA ARG A 40 13.84 -3.29 -0.39
C ARG A 40 13.58 -2.80 1.02
N VAL A 41 14.23 -3.40 2.01
CA VAL A 41 14.09 -3.00 3.41
C VAL A 41 15.46 -2.61 3.95
N SER A 42 15.54 -1.41 4.52
CA SER A 42 16.76 -0.96 5.19
C SER A 42 16.99 -1.79 6.46
N PRO A 43 18.21 -2.30 6.69
CA PRO A 43 18.53 -3.01 7.93
C PRO A 43 18.64 -2.07 9.14
N LEU A 44 18.61 -0.75 8.91
CA LEU A 44 18.67 0.26 9.97
C LEU A 44 17.38 0.24 10.79
N LEU A 45 17.52 0.35 12.11
CA LEU A 45 16.36 0.41 13.00
C LEU A 45 15.70 1.79 12.90
N PRO A 46 14.36 1.87 12.80
CA PRO A 46 13.64 3.12 12.93
C PRO A 46 14.00 3.82 14.24
N LYS A 47 14.19 5.14 14.18
CA LYS A 47 14.41 5.92 15.40
C LYS A 47 13.10 6.05 16.13
N ARG A 48 13.16 5.94 17.46
CA ARG A 48 12.01 6.25 18.31
C ARG A 48 11.95 7.75 18.55
N SER A 49 10.74 8.30 18.55
CA SER A 49 10.49 9.66 19.02
C SER A 49 10.79 9.79 20.52
N GLU A 50 10.78 11.02 21.04
CA GLU A 50 10.95 11.29 22.47
C GLU A 50 9.91 10.56 23.33
N ASP A 51 8.70 10.35 22.79
CA ASP A 51 7.61 9.61 23.43
C ASP A 51 7.77 8.07 23.34
N GLY A 52 8.83 7.58 22.68
CA GLY A 52 9.10 6.15 22.49
C GLY A 52 8.36 5.50 21.31
N GLU A 53 7.58 6.27 20.54
CA GLU A 53 6.84 5.77 19.37
C GLU A 53 7.73 5.63 18.14
N VAL A 54 7.38 4.69 17.25
CA VAL A 54 7.95 4.62 15.91
C VAL A 54 6.98 5.29 14.95
N ARG A 55 7.43 6.36 14.29
CA ARG A 55 6.63 7.15 13.35
C ARG A 55 7.25 7.06 11.97
N ALA A 56 6.42 6.74 10.98
CA ALA A 56 6.84 6.59 9.60
C ALA A 56 5.96 7.43 8.67
N ASP A 57 6.60 8.06 7.68
CA ASP A 57 5.91 8.71 6.58
C ASP A 57 5.79 7.75 5.41
N PHE A 58 4.66 7.81 4.72
CA PHE A 58 4.35 6.97 3.58
C PHE A 58 4.13 7.85 2.37
N GLU A 59 4.79 7.47 1.27
CA GLU A 59 4.59 8.08 -0.03
C GLU A 59 4.22 6.95 -0.99
N SER A 60 3.11 7.10 -1.70
CA SER A 60 2.69 6.13 -2.70
C SER A 60 2.14 6.83 -3.92
N TRP A 61 2.33 6.19 -5.07
CA TRP A 61 1.83 6.68 -6.33
C TRP A 61 1.30 5.53 -7.17
N GLU A 62 0.21 5.85 -7.85
CA GLU A 62 -0.53 4.96 -8.71
C GLU A 62 0.10 4.99 -10.11
N MET A 63 0.37 3.82 -10.69
CA MET A 63 0.94 3.73 -12.04
C MET A 63 -0.06 3.32 -13.12
N LYS A 64 -0.87 2.30 -12.82
CA LYS A 64 -1.88 1.77 -13.75
C LYS A 64 -3.14 1.39 -13.00
N PRO A 65 -4.25 2.15 -13.12
CA PRO A 65 -5.48 1.83 -12.43
C PRO A 65 -6.39 1.11 -13.42
N ASN A 66 -7.04 0.07 -12.97
CA ASN A 66 -8.18 -0.49 -13.67
C ASN A 66 -9.27 -0.88 -12.66
N VAL A 67 -10.45 -1.22 -13.16
CA VAL A 67 -11.64 -1.44 -12.32
C VAL A 67 -11.46 -2.62 -11.36
N THR A 68 -10.56 -3.56 -11.66
CA THR A 68 -10.39 -4.81 -10.93
C THR A 68 -8.98 -4.97 -10.35
N SER A 69 -8.11 -3.98 -10.55
CA SER A 69 -6.68 -4.12 -10.33
C SER A 69 -6.00 -2.77 -10.26
N LEU A 70 -4.99 -2.67 -9.42
CA LEU A 70 -4.23 -1.46 -9.14
C LEU A 70 -2.76 -1.84 -9.02
N ILE A 71 -1.89 -1.16 -9.75
CA ILE A 71 -0.44 -1.31 -9.63
C ILE A 71 0.15 0.02 -9.19
N GLY A 72 1.00 -0.01 -8.17
CA GLY A 72 1.72 1.18 -7.73
C GLY A 72 2.98 0.83 -6.94
N ASP A 73 3.70 1.89 -6.62
CA ASP A 73 4.90 1.85 -5.81
C ASP A 73 4.68 2.66 -4.54
N LEU A 74 5.49 2.39 -3.54
CA LEU A 74 5.51 3.16 -2.30
C LEU A 74 6.88 3.16 -1.64
N ASN A 75 7.13 4.23 -0.90
CA ASN A 75 8.27 4.41 -0.02
C ASN A 75 7.79 4.63 1.41
N VAL A 76 8.55 4.11 2.36
CA VAL A 76 8.36 4.32 3.79
C VAL A 76 9.60 5.01 4.34
N TYR A 77 9.42 6.11 5.05
CA TYR A 77 10.51 6.92 5.61
C TYR A 77 10.40 7.03 7.13
N ASP A 78 11.53 7.05 7.81
CA ASP A 78 11.61 7.36 9.23
C ASP A 78 11.41 8.86 9.43
N THR A 79 10.40 9.25 10.20
CA THR A 79 10.04 10.67 10.39
C THR A 79 11.12 11.48 11.13
N VAL A 80 11.96 10.83 11.94
CA VAL A 80 12.97 11.50 12.77
C VAL A 80 14.27 11.73 11.99
N SER A 81 14.70 10.73 11.21
CA SER A 81 15.97 10.77 10.47
C SER A 81 15.81 11.09 8.99
N GLY A 82 14.59 11.01 8.44
CA GLY A 82 14.31 11.13 7.01
C GLY A 82 14.84 9.96 6.17
N GLN A 83 15.37 8.90 6.79
CA GLN A 83 15.94 7.77 6.06
C GLN A 83 14.83 6.86 5.52
N THR A 84 15.03 6.32 4.33
CA THR A 84 14.14 5.30 3.77
C THR A 84 14.24 4.01 4.57
N LEU A 85 13.10 3.58 5.11
CA LEU A 85 12.93 2.32 5.84
C LEU A 85 12.59 1.17 4.90
N ALA A 86 11.72 1.39 3.92
CA ALA A 86 11.41 0.43 2.88
C ALA A 86 10.99 1.08 1.57
N GLN A 87 11.17 0.34 0.48
CA GLN A 87 10.67 0.66 -0.85
C GLN A 87 10.00 -0.57 -1.41
N VAL A 88 8.82 -0.39 -1.99
CA VAL A 88 8.07 -1.45 -2.65
C VAL A 88 7.74 -0.99 -4.05
N GLU A 89 8.08 -1.81 -5.02
CA GLU A 89 7.86 -1.55 -6.44
C GLU A 89 6.99 -2.63 -7.06
N GLY A 90 6.10 -2.20 -7.94
CA GLY A 90 5.21 -3.10 -8.68
C GLY A 90 4.25 -3.86 -7.77
N LEU A 91 3.73 -3.22 -6.71
CA LEU A 91 2.71 -3.84 -5.87
C LEU A 91 1.40 -3.94 -6.66
N ALA A 92 1.02 -5.16 -7.02
CA ALA A 92 -0.22 -5.46 -7.73
C ALA A 92 -1.32 -5.89 -6.75
N LEU A 93 -2.34 -5.06 -6.66
CA LEU A 93 -3.58 -5.30 -5.93
C LEU A 93 -4.64 -5.77 -6.92
N ASN A 94 -5.25 -6.93 -6.70
CA ASN A 94 -6.24 -7.52 -7.60
C ASN A 94 -7.53 -7.85 -6.85
N CYS A 95 -8.67 -7.71 -7.52
CA CYS A 95 -9.95 -8.11 -6.94
C CYS A 95 -10.04 -9.63 -6.83
N GLY A 96 -10.56 -10.10 -5.70
CA GLY A 96 -10.80 -11.54 -5.52
C GLY A 96 -11.86 -12.08 -6.48
N ARG A 97 -11.86 -13.40 -6.70
CA ARG A 97 -12.82 -14.10 -7.58
C ARG A 97 -14.28 -13.78 -7.25
N ALA A 98 -14.62 -13.65 -5.97
CA ALA A 98 -15.97 -13.26 -5.55
C ALA A 98 -16.35 -11.85 -6.03
N GLY A 99 -15.42 -10.89 -5.95
CA GLY A 99 -15.64 -9.52 -6.45
C GLY A 99 -15.81 -9.47 -7.98
N LEU A 100 -15.07 -10.30 -8.71
CA LEU A 100 -15.20 -10.41 -10.16
C LEU A 100 -16.59 -10.91 -10.57
N LEU A 101 -17.10 -11.94 -9.89
CA LEU A 101 -18.42 -12.53 -10.15
C LEU A 101 -19.56 -11.56 -9.82
N ALA A 102 -19.48 -10.86 -8.67
CA ALA A 102 -20.45 -9.84 -8.30
C ALA A 102 -20.54 -8.72 -9.35
N ARG A 103 -19.39 -8.30 -9.91
CA ARG A 103 -19.36 -7.31 -10.99
C ARG A 103 -20.00 -7.83 -12.28
N GLN A 104 -19.72 -9.07 -12.68
CA GLN A 104 -20.30 -9.65 -13.90
C GLN A 104 -21.83 -9.76 -13.84
N ALA A 105 -22.38 -9.97 -12.64
CA ALA A 105 -23.83 -10.00 -12.41
C ALA A 105 -24.49 -8.62 -12.49
N TYR A 106 -23.77 -7.54 -12.13
CA TYR A 106 -24.31 -6.17 -12.14
C TYR A 106 -24.32 -5.50 -13.53
N VAL A 107 -23.48 -5.96 -14.47
CA VAL A 107 -23.36 -5.38 -15.82
C VAL A 107 -24.34 -6.04 -16.82
N ARG A 108 -25.22 -6.94 -16.36
CA ARG A 108 -26.31 -7.55 -17.14
C ARG A 108 -27.65 -6.95 -16.74
#